data_AF-A0A924E529-F1
#
_entry.id   AF-A0A924E529-F1
#
_cell.length_a   1.000
_cell.length_b   1.000
_cell.length_c   1.000
_cell.angle_alpha   90.00
_cell.angle_beta   90.00
_cell.angle_gamma   90.00
#
_symmetry.space_group_name_H-M   'P 1'
#
loop_
_entity.id
_entity.type
_entity.pdbx_description
1 polymer ?
#
loop_
_entity_poly.entity_id
_entity_poly.type
_entity_poly.pdbx_seq_one_letter_code
_entity_poly.pdbx_strand_id
1 'polypeptide(L)'
;MNYRFNFIACDRIIAGLANAALVSEAALKSGSLHTARFALEQNRDVLAVSGNITSSTSVSINNLIRSSAKLISNVNETLEVLGLTADNETTTPIGDTTEEQVIINLMAGSITSSNQLLIGSKLSAASYNQSLTILEIQGVIRPLGNNQSCLQ
;
A
#
# COMPACT_ATOMS: atom_id res chain seq x y z
N MET A 1 -10.19 -33.32 -15.60
CA MET A 1 -10.17 -31.86 -15.31
C MET A 1 -8.72 -31.41 -15.24
N ASN A 2 -8.25 -30.57 -16.17
CA ASN A 2 -6.82 -30.32 -16.37
C ASN A 2 -6.37 -29.07 -15.60
N TYR A 3 -6.20 -29.22 -14.27
CA TYR A 3 -6.00 -28.11 -13.32
C TYR A 3 -4.85 -27.16 -13.66
N ARG A 4 -3.80 -27.65 -14.32
CA ARG A 4 -2.61 -26.84 -14.66
C ARG A 4 -2.91 -25.70 -15.66
N PHE A 5 -3.83 -25.92 -16.59
CA PHE A 5 -4.20 -24.90 -17.57
C PHE A 5 -5.00 -23.76 -16.95
N ASN A 6 -5.81 -24.06 -15.91
CA ASN A 6 -6.57 -23.04 -15.20
C ASN A 6 -5.67 -22.07 -14.44
N PHE A 7 -4.58 -22.57 -13.81
CA PHE A 7 -3.63 -21.70 -13.12
C PHE A 7 -2.96 -20.69 -14.06
N ILE A 8 -2.48 -21.16 -15.22
CA ILE A 8 -1.85 -20.28 -16.22
C ILE A 8 -2.85 -19.24 -16.76
N ALA A 9 -4.11 -19.64 -16.96
CA ALA A 9 -5.16 -18.71 -17.38
C ALA A 9 -5.45 -17.64 -16.32
N CYS A 10 -5.49 -18.01 -15.04
CA CYS A 10 -5.65 -17.07 -13.92
C CYS A 10 -4.45 -16.12 -13.80
N ASP A 11 -3.21 -16.62 -13.92
CA ASP A 11 -2.00 -15.80 -13.84
C ASP A 11 -2.02 -14.66 -14.87
N ARG A 12 -2.55 -14.93 -16.07
CA ARG A 12 -2.73 -13.90 -17.10
C ARG A 12 -3.70 -12.80 -16.68
N ILE A 13 -4.83 -13.19 -16.06
CA ILE A 13 -5.84 -12.23 -15.56
C ILE A 13 -5.26 -11.39 -14.43
N ILE A 14 -4.57 -12.02 -13.48
CA ILE A 14 -3.91 -11.34 -12.36
C ILE A 14 -2.90 -10.31 -12.89
N ALA A 15 -2.05 -10.72 -13.83
CA ALA A 15 -1.08 -9.82 -14.45
C ALA A 15 -1.75 -8.64 -15.18
N GLY A 16 -2.90 -8.86 -15.82
CA GLY A 16 -3.62 -7.81 -16.54
C GLY A 16 -4.31 -6.79 -15.63
N LEU A 17 -4.82 -7.24 -14.48
CA LEU A 17 -5.47 -6.38 -13.49
C LEU A 17 -4.49 -5.59 -12.63
N ALA A 18 -3.26 -6.10 -12.46
CA ALA A 18 -2.23 -5.42 -11.67
C ALA A 18 -1.69 -4.17 -12.37
N ASN A 19 -1.35 -3.14 -11.59
CA ASN A 19 -0.58 -1.99 -12.07
C ASN A 19 0.88 -2.37 -12.36
N ALA A 20 1.46 -3.21 -11.51
CA ALA A 20 2.81 -3.76 -11.66
C ALA A 20 2.90 -5.15 -11.00
N ALA A 21 3.86 -5.97 -11.42
CA ALA A 21 4.14 -7.29 -10.83
C ALA A 21 5.51 -7.30 -10.13
N LEU A 22 5.54 -7.44 -8.81
CA LEU A 22 6.76 -7.57 -8.02
C LEU A 22 7.09 -9.04 -7.75
N VAL A 23 8.30 -9.47 -8.10
CA VAL A 23 8.78 -10.83 -7.87
C VAL A 23 10.01 -10.81 -6.97
N SER A 24 9.90 -11.42 -5.78
CA SER A 24 11.01 -11.53 -4.83
C SER A 24 11.84 -12.80 -5.03
N GLU A 25 11.18 -13.94 -5.30
CA GLU A 25 11.84 -15.24 -5.45
C GLU A 25 11.16 -16.10 -6.53
N ALA A 26 11.95 -16.76 -7.36
CA ALA A 26 11.44 -17.67 -8.38
C ALA A 26 12.46 -18.73 -8.79
N ALA A 27 12.16 -20.00 -8.51
CA ALA A 27 12.86 -21.12 -9.14
C ALA A 27 12.63 -21.13 -10.67
N LEU A 28 13.50 -21.78 -11.44
CA LEU A 28 13.48 -21.80 -12.91
C LEU A 28 12.15 -22.26 -13.56
N LYS A 29 11.31 -23.00 -12.82
CA LYS A 29 9.99 -23.46 -13.27
C LYS A 29 8.85 -22.92 -12.40
N SER A 30 9.07 -21.78 -11.74
CA SER A 30 8.07 -21.17 -10.87
C SER A 30 6.91 -20.59 -11.68
N GLY A 31 5.68 -20.79 -11.19
CA GLY A 31 4.49 -20.13 -11.74
C GLY A 31 4.59 -18.61 -11.73
N SER A 32 5.31 -18.03 -10.75
CA SER A 32 5.54 -16.58 -10.66
C SER A 32 6.22 -15.99 -11.91
N LEU A 33 7.01 -16.79 -12.64
CA LEU A 33 7.63 -16.37 -13.90
C LEU A 33 6.61 -16.26 -15.04
N HIS A 34 5.53 -17.05 -15.01
CA HIS A 34 4.44 -16.89 -15.97
C HIS A 34 3.72 -15.56 -15.72
N THR A 35 3.41 -15.23 -14.47
CA THR A 35 2.78 -13.95 -14.13
C THR A 35 3.66 -12.76 -14.55
N ALA A 36 4.97 -12.81 -14.27
CA ALA A 36 5.91 -11.78 -14.70
C ALA A 36 5.96 -11.65 -16.23
N ARG A 37 5.98 -12.78 -16.95
CA ARG A 37 5.95 -12.77 -18.41
C ARG A 37 4.64 -12.18 -18.95
N PHE A 38 3.49 -12.58 -18.41
CA PHE A 38 2.19 -12.04 -18.82
C PHE A 38 2.06 -10.55 -18.50
N ALA A 39 2.70 -10.06 -17.44
CA ALA A 39 2.76 -8.64 -17.12
C ALA A 39 3.52 -7.88 -18.23
N LEU A 40 4.71 -8.36 -18.62
CA LEU A 40 5.47 -7.76 -19.74
C LEU A 40 4.69 -7.80 -21.06
N GLU A 41 4.07 -8.94 -21.39
CA GLU A 41 3.24 -9.09 -22.60
C GLU A 41 2.04 -8.13 -22.62
N GLN A 42 1.58 -7.69 -21.44
CA GLN A 42 0.47 -6.74 -21.26
C GLN A 42 0.96 -5.31 -20.99
N ASN A 43 2.24 -5.01 -21.23
CA ASN A 43 2.87 -3.70 -20.99
C ASN A 43 2.68 -3.20 -19.55
N ARG A 44 2.75 -4.11 -18.57
CA ARG A 44 2.80 -3.79 -17.15
C ARG A 44 4.24 -3.79 -16.66
N ASP A 45 4.52 -2.93 -15.69
CA ASP A 45 5.83 -2.89 -15.05
C ASP A 45 6.09 -4.19 -14.30
N VAL A 46 7.30 -4.73 -14.49
CA VAL A 46 7.79 -5.87 -13.72
C VAL A 46 8.93 -5.41 -12.84
N LEU A 47 8.78 -5.67 -11.56
CA LEU A 47 9.68 -5.30 -10.49
C LEU A 47 10.30 -6.57 -9.92
N ALA A 48 11.57 -6.50 -9.56
CA ALA A 48 12.29 -7.66 -9.08
C ALA A 48 13.26 -7.30 -7.96
N VAL A 49 13.29 -8.13 -6.91
CA VAL A 49 14.25 -7.99 -5.80
C VAL A 49 15.43 -8.91 -6.07
N SER A 50 16.64 -8.37 -6.23
CA SER A 50 17.82 -9.20 -6.46
C SER A 50 18.06 -10.16 -5.31
N GLY A 51 18.56 -11.36 -5.62
CA GLY A 51 18.92 -12.35 -4.61
C GLY A 51 20.33 -12.93 -4.80
N ASN A 52 20.76 -13.76 -3.84
CA ASN A 52 22.09 -14.35 -3.82
C ASN A 52 22.35 -15.19 -5.09
N ILE A 53 23.48 -14.96 -5.76
CA ILE A 53 23.87 -15.65 -6.99
C ILE A 53 24.01 -17.17 -6.83
N THR A 54 24.24 -17.67 -5.62
CA THR A 54 24.33 -19.12 -5.34
C THR A 54 22.97 -19.75 -5.03
N SER A 55 21.92 -18.95 -4.83
CA SER A 55 20.57 -19.45 -4.57
C SER A 55 19.86 -19.83 -5.86
N SER A 56 19.34 -21.06 -5.91
CA SER A 56 18.57 -21.57 -7.05
C SER A 56 17.26 -20.81 -7.30
N THR A 57 16.70 -20.16 -6.27
CA THR A 57 15.48 -19.33 -6.39
C THR A 57 15.77 -17.90 -6.85
N SER A 58 17.04 -17.48 -6.87
CA SER A 58 17.44 -16.12 -7.26
C SER A 58 17.98 -16.06 -8.69
N VAL A 59 18.43 -17.17 -9.27
CA VAL A 59 18.93 -17.23 -10.66
C VAL A 59 17.90 -16.66 -11.65
N SER A 60 16.63 -17.07 -11.54
CA SER A 60 15.58 -16.61 -12.45
C SER A 60 15.27 -15.13 -12.26
N ILE A 61 15.31 -14.64 -11.02
CA ILE A 61 15.06 -13.23 -10.69
C ILE A 61 16.20 -12.35 -11.24
N ASN A 62 17.45 -12.75 -11.01
CA ASN A 62 18.61 -12.03 -11.54
C ASN A 62 18.63 -12.02 -13.07
N ASN A 63 18.14 -13.09 -13.72
CA ASN A 63 17.94 -13.12 -15.16
C ASN A 63 16.80 -12.20 -15.62
N LEU A 64 15.70 -12.15 -14.88
CA LEU A 64 14.56 -11.28 -15.15
C LEU A 64 14.94 -9.80 -15.04
N ILE A 65 15.75 -9.44 -14.04
CA ILE A 65 16.34 -8.09 -13.89
C ILE A 65 17.22 -7.75 -15.09
N ARG A 66 18.05 -8.70 -15.55
CA ARG A 66 18.91 -8.50 -16.72
C ARG A 66 18.13 -8.30 -18.01
N SER A 67 16.96 -8.94 -18.15
CA SER A 67 16.19 -8.87 -19.39
C SER A 67 15.29 -7.64 -19.46
N SER A 68 14.52 -7.37 -18.42
CA SER A 68 13.35 -6.49 -18.55
C SER A 68 12.74 -5.97 -17.25
N ALA A 69 13.07 -6.54 -16.09
CA ALA A 69 12.51 -6.08 -14.81
C ALA A 69 13.35 -4.98 -14.16
N LYS A 70 12.69 -4.02 -13.54
CA LYS A 70 13.33 -2.99 -12.73
C LYS A 70 13.77 -3.60 -11.40
N LEU A 71 15.04 -3.42 -11.05
CA LEU A 71 15.55 -3.80 -9.73
C LEU A 71 14.92 -2.90 -8.67
N ILE A 72 14.39 -3.52 -7.60
CA ILE A 72 13.87 -2.84 -6.43
C ILE A 72 14.70 -3.21 -5.22
N SER A 73 15.21 -2.19 -4.51
CA SER A 73 16.03 -2.35 -3.30
C SER A 73 15.31 -1.88 -2.03
N ASN A 74 14.22 -1.13 -2.17
CA ASN A 74 13.41 -0.64 -1.05
C ASN A 74 11.94 -0.46 -1.47
N VAL A 75 11.05 -0.33 -0.49
CA VAL A 75 9.60 -0.20 -0.72
C VAL A 75 9.23 1.11 -1.42
N ASN A 76 9.96 2.20 -1.16
CA ASN A 76 9.67 3.50 -1.76
C ASN A 76 9.81 3.48 -3.28
N GLU A 77 10.81 2.78 -3.82
CA GLU A 77 10.97 2.59 -5.28
C GLU A 77 9.76 1.87 -5.91
N THR A 78 9.09 0.98 -5.17
CA THR A 78 7.85 0.34 -5.63
C THR A 78 6.68 1.33 -5.62
N LEU A 79 6.56 2.13 -4.55
CA LEU A 79 5.53 3.16 -4.45
C LEU A 79 5.69 4.21 -5.55
N GLU A 80 6.92 4.62 -5.85
CA GLU A 80 7.24 5.52 -6.97
C GLU A 80 6.77 4.97 -8.31
N VAL A 81 7.03 3.68 -8.60
CA VAL A 81 6.56 3.05 -9.84
C VAL A 81 5.02 3.05 -9.90
N LEU A 82 4.36 2.83 -8.77
CA LEU A 82 2.90 2.83 -8.70
C LEU A 82 2.29 4.24 -8.68
N GLY A 83 3.10 5.31 -8.63
CA GLY A 83 2.61 6.68 -8.45
C GLY A 83 1.96 6.90 -7.08
N LEU A 84 2.34 6.09 -6.08
CA LEU A 84 1.85 6.14 -4.70
C LEU A 84 2.85 6.80 -3.76
N THR A 85 3.76 7.62 -4.28
CA THR A 85 4.54 8.51 -3.42
C THR A 85 3.56 9.36 -2.65
N ALA A 86 3.60 9.26 -1.32
CA ALA A 86 3.01 10.29 -0.49
C ALA A 86 3.70 11.58 -0.92
N ASP A 87 2.97 12.47 -1.59
CA ASP A 87 3.32 13.87 -1.55
C ASP A 87 3.48 14.16 -0.06
N ASN A 88 4.72 14.41 0.40
CA ASN A 88 5.00 14.78 1.79
C ASN A 88 4.42 16.17 2.12
N GLU A 89 3.52 16.66 1.28
CA GLU A 89 2.58 17.73 1.52
C GLU A 89 1.27 17.13 2.09
N THR A 90 1.35 16.21 3.05
CA THR A 90 0.27 16.13 4.04
C THR A 90 0.35 17.43 4.82
N THR A 91 -0.27 18.49 4.28
CA THR A 91 -0.66 19.62 5.09
C THR A 91 -1.55 19.03 6.16
N THR A 92 -1.00 18.78 7.35
CA THR A 92 -1.81 18.38 8.49
C THR A 92 -2.89 19.44 8.59
N PRO A 93 -4.16 19.06 8.45
CA PRO A 93 -5.24 20.04 8.43
C PRO A 93 -5.15 20.85 9.71
N ILE A 94 -5.28 22.17 9.58
CA ILE A 94 -5.25 23.07 10.73
C ILE A 94 -6.70 23.13 11.23
N GLY A 95 -6.92 22.68 12.46
CA GLY A 95 -8.21 22.81 13.13
C GLY A 95 -8.49 24.28 13.45
N ASP A 96 -9.76 24.67 13.38
CA ASP A 96 -10.20 26.02 13.71
C ASP A 96 -10.10 26.26 15.23
N THR A 97 -10.16 25.19 16.03
CA THR A 97 -10.05 25.23 17.48
C THR A 97 -8.85 24.43 18.02
N THR A 98 -8.43 24.74 19.25
CA THR A 98 -7.35 24.00 19.92
C THR A 98 -7.71 22.53 20.16
N GLU A 99 -9.00 22.23 20.35
CA GLU A 99 -9.50 20.87 20.61
C GLU A 99 -9.45 20.03 19.32
N GLU A 100 -9.86 20.62 18.20
CA GLU A 100 -9.73 20.01 16.87
C GLU A 100 -8.27 19.72 16.53
N GLN A 101 -7.37 20.69 16.74
CA GLN A 101 -5.95 20.50 16.45
C GLN A 101 -5.33 19.35 17.26
N VAL A 102 -5.75 19.17 18.53
CA VAL A 102 -5.29 18.04 19.35
C VAL A 102 -5.73 16.70 18.74
N ILE A 103 -6.98 16.60 18.28
CA ILE A 103 -7.50 15.38 17.65
C ILE A 103 -6.74 15.10 16.34
N ILE A 104 -6.52 16.12 15.51
CA ILE A 104 -5.77 15.98 14.25
C ILE A 104 -4.33 15.52 14.52
N ASN A 105 -3.65 16.12 15.49
CA ASN A 105 -2.27 15.75 15.84
C ASN A 105 -2.17 14.29 16.34
N LEU A 106 -3.15 13.82 17.10
CA LEU A 106 -3.19 12.42 17.55
C LEU A 106 -3.44 11.44 16.39
N MET A 107 -4.31 11.79 15.45
CA MET A 107 -4.54 10.98 14.26
C MET A 107 -3.34 10.96 13.31
N ALA A 108 -2.64 12.09 13.17
CA ALA A 108 -1.37 12.17 12.45
C ALA A 108 -0.30 11.23 13.06
N GLY A 109 -0.39 10.95 14.37
CA GLY A 109 0.42 9.97 15.08
C GLY A 109 0.01 8.50 14.90
N SER A 110 -0.84 8.16 13.92
CA SER A 110 -1.37 6.82 13.63
C SER A 110 -2.45 6.29 14.59
N ILE A 111 -3.09 7.14 15.39
CA ILE A 111 -4.19 6.72 16.27
C ILE A 111 -5.52 6.86 15.51
N THR A 112 -6.22 5.74 15.29
CA THR A 112 -7.51 5.73 14.55
C THR A 112 -8.71 5.32 15.40
N SER A 113 -8.50 4.76 16.59
CA SER A 113 -9.57 4.28 17.46
C SER A 113 -10.18 5.42 18.28
N SER A 114 -11.51 5.58 18.24
CA SER A 114 -12.21 6.65 18.99
C SER A 114 -11.93 6.63 20.49
N ASN A 115 -11.80 5.43 21.10
CA ASN A 115 -11.47 5.31 22.52
C ASN A 115 -10.05 5.81 22.83
N GLN A 116 -9.08 5.48 21.96
CA GLN A 116 -7.70 5.94 22.13
C GLN A 116 -7.58 7.44 21.90
N LEU A 117 -8.35 7.99 20.95
CA LEU A 117 -8.41 9.42 20.69
C LEU A 117 -9.03 10.19 21.86
N LEU A 118 -10.11 9.70 22.44
CA LEU A 118 -10.71 10.30 23.64
C LEU A 118 -9.74 10.30 24.82
N ILE A 119 -9.06 9.16 25.08
CA ILE A 119 -8.08 9.05 26.16
C ILE A 119 -6.86 9.95 25.89
N GLY A 120 -6.33 9.95 24.67
CA GLY A 120 -5.14 10.70 24.28
C GLY A 120 -5.36 12.20 24.23
N SER A 121 -6.56 12.64 23.82
CA SER A 121 -6.91 14.07 23.71
C SER A 121 -7.10 14.74 25.07
N LYS A 122 -7.38 13.95 26.12
CA LYS A 122 -7.71 14.44 27.47
C LYS A 122 -8.88 15.43 27.49
N LEU A 123 -9.73 15.39 26.46
CA LEU A 123 -10.94 16.20 26.37
C LEU A 123 -12.09 15.55 27.13
N SER A 124 -13.09 16.35 27.48
CA SER A 124 -14.36 15.81 27.95
C SER A 124 -15.06 15.04 26.80
N ALA A 125 -15.85 14.02 27.12
CA ALA A 125 -16.58 13.28 26.09
C ALA A 125 -17.51 14.17 25.25
N ALA A 126 -18.05 15.24 25.84
CA ALA A 126 -18.88 16.22 25.13
C ALA A 126 -18.04 17.04 24.12
N SER A 127 -16.94 17.65 24.56
CA SER A 127 -16.04 18.45 23.71
C SER A 127 -15.43 17.61 22.58
N TYR A 128 -15.05 16.36 22.88
CA TYR A 128 -14.52 15.42 21.90
C TYR A 128 -15.53 15.10 20.80
N ASN A 129 -16.76 14.71 21.17
CA ASN A 129 -17.79 14.36 20.19
C ASN A 129 -18.18 15.57 19.33
N GLN A 130 -18.25 16.76 19.93
CA GLN A 130 -18.50 18.00 19.21
C GLN A 130 -17.41 18.27 18.16
N SER A 131 -16.15 18.29 18.58
CA SER A 131 -15.00 18.55 17.69
C SER A 131 -14.88 17.50 16.59
N LEU A 132 -15.07 16.22 16.93
CA LEU A 132 -15.04 15.12 15.96
C LEU A 132 -16.13 15.28 14.89
N THR A 133 -17.36 15.61 15.30
CA THR A 133 -18.49 15.83 14.37
C THR A 133 -18.19 16.99 13.43
N ILE A 134 -17.61 18.07 13.93
CA ILE A 134 -17.26 19.25 13.11
C ILE A 134 -16.20 18.88 12.07
N LEU A 135 -15.13 18.19 12.48
CA LEU A 135 -14.07 17.75 11.57
C LEU A 135 -14.56 16.75 10.50
N GLU A 136 -15.53 15.89 10.83
CA GLU A 136 -16.20 15.02 9.86
C GLU A 136 -17.03 15.83 8.85
N ILE A 137 -17.77 16.84 9.31
CA ILE A 137 -18.54 17.75 8.44
C ILE A 137 -17.63 18.54 7.50
N GLN A 138 -16.49 19.01 8.01
CA GLN A 138 -15.48 19.72 7.21
C GLN A 138 -14.76 18.81 6.21
N GLY A 139 -14.94 17.49 6.29
CA GLY A 139 -14.27 16.51 5.43
C GLY A 139 -12.79 16.31 5.77
N VAL A 140 -12.35 16.80 6.92
CA VAL A 140 -10.98 16.64 7.44
C VAL A 140 -10.77 15.21 7.95
N ILE A 141 -11.82 14.64 8.55
CA ILE A 141 -11.84 13.28 9.09
C ILE A 141 -12.91 12.48 8.37
N ARG A 142 -12.62 11.20 8.09
CA ARG A 142 -13.57 10.25 7.53
C ARG A 142 -13.82 9.09 8.51
N PRO A 143 -15.09 8.74 8.81
CA PRO A 143 -15.40 7.54 9.56
C PRO A 143 -15.17 6.29 8.70
N LEU A 144 -14.43 5.32 9.25
CA LEU A 144 -14.17 4.02 8.65
C LEU A 144 -15.18 2.94 9.13
N GLY A 145 -16.02 3.29 10.10
CA GLY A 145 -16.89 2.35 10.80
C GLY A 145 -16.19 1.65 11.97
N ASN A 146 -16.94 0.87 12.75
CA ASN A 146 -16.40 0.13 13.91
C ASN A 146 -15.66 1.02 14.94
N ASN A 147 -16.14 2.24 15.19
CA ASN A 147 -15.50 3.26 16.04
C ASN A 147 -14.05 3.58 15.63
N GLN A 148 -13.79 3.61 14.32
CA GLN A 148 -12.54 4.04 13.73
C GLN A 148 -12.76 5.19 12.75
N SER A 149 -11.84 6.13 12.73
CA SER A 149 -11.80 7.25 11.79
C SER A 149 -10.38 7.50 11.30
N CYS A 150 -10.22 8.01 10.08
CA CYS A 150 -8.91 8.40 9.52
C CYS A 150 -8.92 9.85 9.04
N LEU A 151 -7.75 10.48 9.04
CA LEU A 151 -7.54 11.74 8.35
C LEU A 151 -7.62 11.51 6.83
N GLN A 152 -8.14 12.51 6.11
CA GLN A 152 -8.24 12.50 4.66
C GLN A 152 -7.04 13.18 4.00
#